data_AF-A0A8J7TUR6-F1
#
_entry.id   AF-A0A8J7TUR6-F1
#
_cell.length_a   1.000
_cell.length_b   1.000
_cell.length_c   1.000
_cell.angle_alpha   90.00
_cell.angle_beta   90.00
_cell.angle_gamma   90.00
#
_symmetry.space_group_name_H-M   'P 1'
#
loop_
_entity.id
_entity.type
_entity.pdbx_description
1 polymer ?
#
loop_
_entity_poly.entity_id
_entity_poly.type
_entity_poly.pdbx_seq_one_letter_code
_entity_poly.pdbx_strand_id
1 'polypeptide(L)'
;MRRIPWVAGVLLAASPAGGADAPVEKINVPPRVVTRIEWIMPRGNPAEQVKQIIDRQKQLQDAFWKKYKAAKSEAEKERLGDTEFPEPDEPAKLLLEIAAKHPKDPVAFDALLWAVQKAPAPPNKADAPFFKARDTLMRDFARHPRIGELCRALSYEEHDLPAIAFVRDVYEKHPDAAARAQAGLALANLVRRNAAAAAAVQKTDNDSAWAKPYGQKYVDYLRSADPVAMNKEVEAVLEHLAADKELAKITYERGDKTRTIGDAADAELFELRNLQPGKPAPEITGEDIDGKAFKLSDYRGKVVLLDFWGDW
;
A
#
# COMPACT_ATOMS: atom_id res chain seq x y z
N MET A 1 26.53 7.92 4.29
CA MET A 1 25.38 7.04 4.07
C MET A 1 24.47 7.10 5.29
N ARG A 2 23.37 7.86 5.20
CA ARG A 2 22.24 7.77 6.14
C ARG A 2 20.99 7.63 5.28
N ARG A 3 20.19 6.60 5.58
CA ARG A 3 19.00 6.22 4.82
C ARG A 3 17.82 7.04 5.31
N ILE A 4 17.13 7.70 4.39
CA ILE A 4 15.79 8.25 4.60
C ILE A 4 14.84 7.04 4.75
N PRO A 5 14.09 6.87 5.86
CA PRO A 5 13.14 5.79 6.00
C PRO A 5 11.86 6.17 5.25
N TRP A 6 11.76 5.78 3.98
CA TRP A 6 10.46 5.56 3.37
C TRP A 6 10.05 4.11 3.63
N VAL A 7 8.83 3.93 4.13
CA VAL A 7 8.20 2.64 4.34
C VAL A 7 7.90 2.03 2.96
N ALA A 8 8.94 1.47 2.34
CA ALA A 8 8.78 0.43 1.35
C ALA A 8 8.46 -0.86 2.11
N GLY A 9 7.39 -1.55 1.71
CA GLY A 9 6.99 -2.82 2.29
C GLY A 9 8.20 -3.76 2.39
N VAL A 10 8.55 -4.10 3.62
CA VAL A 10 9.63 -5.04 3.92
C VAL A 10 9.20 -6.40 3.38
N LEU A 11 9.80 -6.84 2.29
CA LEU A 11 9.93 -8.27 1.99
C LEU A 11 10.89 -8.84 3.03
N LEU A 12 10.34 -9.37 4.12
CA LEU A 12 11.09 -10.08 5.14
C LEU A 12 11.53 -11.43 4.57
N ALA A 13 12.71 -11.45 3.97
CA ALA A 13 13.51 -12.67 3.92
C ALA A 13 14.03 -12.93 5.34
N ALA A 14 13.33 -13.81 6.07
CA ALA A 14 13.80 -14.27 7.37
C ALA A 14 15.02 -15.19 7.16
N SER A 15 16.23 -14.68 7.43
CA SER A 15 17.42 -15.50 7.68
C SER A 15 17.68 -15.55 9.19
N PRO A 16 17.83 -16.72 9.81
CA PRO A 16 18.28 -16.83 11.18
C PRO A 16 19.82 -16.90 11.17
N ALA A 17 20.50 -15.83 11.60
CA ALA A 17 21.91 -15.95 11.96
C ALA A 17 22.24 -14.95 13.05
N GLY A 18 22.50 -15.48 14.26
CA GLY A 18 23.04 -14.71 15.36
C GLY A 18 24.45 -14.22 15.04
N GLY A 19 24.59 -12.90 14.91
CA GLY A 19 25.82 -12.17 15.07
C GLY A 19 25.51 -10.97 15.93
N ALA A 20 26.30 -10.70 16.97
CA ALA A 20 26.09 -9.56 17.84
C ALA A 20 26.22 -8.26 17.03
N ASP A 21 25.15 -7.46 16.96
CA ASP A 21 25.16 -6.18 16.28
C ASP A 21 26.16 -5.21 16.95
N ALA A 22 26.94 -4.50 16.14
CA ALA A 22 27.80 -3.43 16.61
C ALA A 22 26.97 -2.33 17.31
N PRO A 23 27.51 -1.65 18.34
CA PRO A 23 26.77 -0.63 19.07
C PRO A 23 26.30 0.49 18.13
N VAL A 24 24.98 0.72 18.11
CA VAL A 24 24.35 1.77 17.31
C VAL A 24 24.83 3.12 17.82
N GLU A 25 25.66 3.79 17.02
CA GLU A 25 26.03 5.20 17.25
C GLU A 25 24.75 6.02 17.38
N LYS A 26 24.58 6.78 18.48
CA LYS A 26 23.43 7.66 18.65
C LYS A 26 23.41 8.70 17.53
N ILE A 27 22.58 8.46 16.52
CA ILE A 27 22.34 9.39 15.43
C ILE A 27 21.61 10.61 16.02
N ASN A 28 22.36 11.67 16.29
CA ASN A 28 21.79 12.97 16.58
C ASN A 28 21.20 13.53 15.27
N VAL A 29 19.88 13.45 15.12
CA VAL A 29 19.15 14.07 14.01
C VAL A 29 18.82 15.49 14.45
N PRO A 30 19.39 16.54 13.84
CA PRO A 30 18.99 17.90 14.16
C PRO A 30 17.47 18.06 13.91
N PRO A 31 16.75 18.83 14.75
CA PRO A 31 15.32 19.02 14.58
C PRO A 31 15.02 19.55 13.18
N ARG A 32 14.09 18.90 12.47
CA ARG A 32 13.65 19.33 11.14
C ARG A 32 13.13 20.77 11.22
N VAL A 33 13.76 21.68 10.49
CA VAL A 33 13.24 23.03 10.27
C VAL A 33 12.18 22.92 9.18
N VAL A 34 10.95 22.63 9.57
CA VAL A 34 9.83 22.48 8.63
C VAL A 34 9.28 23.86 8.31
N THR A 35 9.26 24.22 7.04
CA THR A 35 8.54 25.41 6.57
C THR A 35 7.06 25.14 6.80
N ARG A 36 6.47 25.74 7.84
CA ARG A 36 5.09 25.43 8.25
C ARG A 36 4.11 26.03 7.25
N ILE A 37 3.62 25.21 6.31
CA ILE A 37 2.53 25.59 5.42
C ILE A 37 1.27 25.74 6.27
N GLU A 38 0.75 26.95 6.36
CA GLU A 38 -0.46 27.22 7.12
C GLU A 38 -1.71 26.75 6.35
N TRP A 39 -2.48 25.87 6.99
CA TRP A 39 -3.74 25.34 6.50
C TRP A 39 -4.88 25.96 7.31
N ILE A 40 -5.76 26.68 6.61
CA ILE A 40 -6.98 27.25 7.16
C ILE A 40 -8.18 26.67 6.42
N MET A 41 -9.30 26.50 7.13
CA MET A 41 -10.55 26.05 6.52
C MET A 41 -10.97 27.04 5.43
N PRO A 42 -11.10 26.62 4.15
CA PRO A 42 -11.51 27.52 3.08
C PRO A 42 -12.95 28.02 3.28
N ARG A 43 -13.27 29.14 2.63
CA ARG A 43 -14.66 29.61 2.52
C ARG A 43 -15.39 28.82 1.43
N GLY A 44 -16.72 28.77 1.53
CA GLY A 44 -17.58 28.12 0.56
C GLY A 44 -18.45 27.03 1.19
N ASN A 45 -19.23 26.34 0.35
CA ASN A 45 -19.95 25.15 0.74
C ASN A 45 -19.00 23.94 0.92
N PRO A 46 -19.45 22.81 1.52
CA PRO A 46 -18.57 21.67 1.79
C PRO A 46 -17.84 21.13 0.55
N ALA A 47 -18.51 21.05 -0.60
CA ALA A 47 -17.90 20.60 -1.86
C ALA A 47 -16.78 21.54 -2.34
N GLU A 48 -17.02 22.85 -2.26
CA GLU A 48 -16.01 23.87 -2.58
C GLU A 48 -14.82 23.80 -1.62
N GLN A 49 -15.06 23.58 -0.33
CA GLN A 49 -14.01 23.46 0.69
C GLN A 49 -13.10 22.25 0.43
N VAL A 50 -13.69 21.06 0.22
CA VAL A 50 -12.94 19.83 -0.08
C VAL A 50 -12.10 20.02 -1.34
N LYS A 51 -12.71 20.52 -2.42
CA LYS A 51 -12.00 20.78 -3.68
C LYS A 51 -10.81 21.73 -3.49
N GLN A 52 -11.01 22.84 -2.79
CA GLN A 52 -9.94 23.82 -2.54
C GLN A 52 -8.77 23.20 -1.73
N ILE A 53 -9.06 22.37 -0.73
CA ILE A 53 -8.02 21.71 0.06
C ILE A 53 -7.21 20.75 -0.81
N ILE A 54 -7.89 19.88 -1.57
CA ILE A 54 -7.25 18.88 -2.44
C ILE A 54 -6.43 19.56 -3.54
N ASP A 55 -6.97 20.57 -4.20
CA ASP A 55 -6.28 21.30 -5.27
C ASP A 55 -5.04 22.03 -4.75
N ARG A 56 -5.14 22.69 -3.59
CA ARG A 56 -3.99 23.37 -2.96
C ARG A 56 -2.91 22.37 -2.60
N GLN A 57 -3.26 21.21 -2.04
CA GLN A 57 -2.28 20.18 -1.67
C GLN A 57 -1.60 19.60 -2.91
N LYS A 58 -2.36 19.37 -3.98
CA LYS A 58 -1.81 18.95 -5.27
C LYS A 58 -0.84 19.98 -5.84
N GLN A 59 -1.20 21.27 -5.86
CA GLN A 59 -0.33 22.35 -6.35
C GLN A 59 0.99 22.43 -5.56
N LEU A 60 0.93 22.29 -4.23
CA LEU A 60 2.10 22.28 -3.37
C LEU A 60 3.00 21.06 -3.67
N GLN A 61 2.40 19.86 -3.79
CA GLN A 61 3.11 18.63 -4.16
C GLN A 61 3.76 18.75 -5.54
N ASP A 62 3.05 19.24 -6.54
CA ASP A 62 3.56 19.43 -7.91
C ASP A 62 4.75 20.41 -7.92
N ALA A 63 4.65 21.52 -7.18
CA ALA A 63 5.73 22.49 -7.02
C ALA A 63 6.96 21.88 -6.33
N PHE A 64 6.73 21.11 -5.26
CA PHE A 64 7.78 20.40 -4.55
C PHE A 64 8.50 19.39 -5.47
N TRP A 65 7.77 18.51 -6.15
CA TRP A 65 8.36 17.49 -7.01
C TRP A 65 9.09 18.09 -8.21
N LYS A 66 8.62 19.22 -8.74
CA LYS A 66 9.36 19.98 -9.76
C LYS A 66 10.71 20.47 -9.22
N LYS A 67 10.74 21.00 -7.99
CA LYS A 67 11.98 21.45 -7.34
C LYS A 67 12.90 20.27 -7.00
N TYR A 68 12.34 19.19 -6.46
CA TYR A 68 13.07 17.97 -6.10
C TYR A 68 13.77 17.33 -7.30
N LYS A 69 13.09 17.24 -8.46
CA LYS A 69 13.67 16.71 -9.70
C LYS A 69 14.75 17.61 -10.29
N ALA A 70 14.69 18.91 -10.04
CA ALA A 70 15.69 19.88 -10.51
C ALA A 70 16.92 19.99 -9.59
N ALA A 71 16.90 19.36 -8.41
CA ALA A 71 18.00 19.39 -7.45
C ALA A 71 19.25 18.72 -8.03
N LYS A 72 20.41 19.34 -7.80
CA LYS A 72 21.69 18.94 -8.42
C LYS A 72 22.49 17.94 -7.60
N SER A 73 22.03 17.62 -6.39
CA SER A 73 22.71 16.68 -5.50
C SER A 73 21.74 15.95 -4.59
N GLU A 74 22.14 14.77 -4.12
CA GLU A 74 21.36 14.01 -3.14
C GLU A 74 21.22 14.74 -1.80
N ALA A 75 22.25 15.49 -1.37
CA ALA A 75 22.17 16.33 -0.18
C ALA A 75 21.13 17.45 -0.32
N GLU A 76 20.95 17.98 -1.53
CA GLU A 76 19.90 18.96 -1.80
C GLU A 76 18.51 18.31 -1.76
N LYS A 77 18.34 17.14 -2.39
CA LYS A 77 17.10 16.37 -2.35
C LYS A 77 16.68 16.00 -0.92
N GLU A 78 17.61 15.51 -0.10
CA GLU A 78 17.38 15.17 1.32
C GLU A 78 16.89 16.40 2.10
N ARG A 79 17.60 17.53 1.97
CA ARG A 79 17.20 18.78 2.61
C ARG A 79 15.81 19.24 2.17
N LEU A 80 15.50 19.20 0.87
CA LEU A 80 14.18 19.55 0.37
C LEU A 80 13.09 18.67 0.98
N GLY A 81 13.30 17.35 0.97
CA GLY A 81 12.37 16.39 1.58
C GLY A 81 12.13 16.66 3.06
N ASP A 82 13.17 17.00 3.82
CA ASP A 82 13.05 17.25 5.25
C ASP A 82 12.40 18.60 5.62
N THR A 83 12.56 19.64 4.80
CA THR A 83 12.15 21.01 5.17
C THR A 83 10.98 21.58 4.38
N GLU A 84 10.73 21.06 3.18
CA GLU A 84 9.79 21.64 2.21
C GLU A 84 8.73 20.65 1.71
N PHE A 85 8.82 19.36 2.06
CA PHE A 85 7.81 18.39 1.63
C PHE A 85 6.43 18.80 2.18
N PRO A 86 5.42 18.98 1.31
CA PRO A 86 4.08 19.36 1.72
C PRO A 86 3.36 18.16 2.33
N GLU A 87 3.51 17.99 3.64
CA GLU A 87 2.91 16.90 4.40
C GLU A 87 1.38 16.93 4.33
N PRO A 88 0.72 15.78 4.13
CA PRO A 88 -0.72 15.69 3.95
C PRO A 88 -1.53 15.66 5.27
N ASP A 89 -0.89 15.68 6.44
CA ASP A 89 -1.56 15.56 7.75
C ASP A 89 -2.58 16.68 8.04
N GLU A 90 -2.18 17.95 7.91
CA GLU A 90 -3.07 19.09 8.16
C GLU A 90 -4.24 19.17 7.19
N PRO A 91 -4.07 19.04 5.86
CA PRO A 91 -5.23 19.00 4.96
C PRO A 91 -6.12 17.78 5.24
N ALA A 92 -5.57 16.62 5.62
CA ALA A 92 -6.38 15.48 6.03
C ALA A 92 -7.25 15.77 7.26
N LYS A 93 -6.72 16.50 8.27
CA LYS A 93 -7.49 16.92 9.45
C LYS A 93 -8.65 17.85 9.08
N LEU A 94 -8.43 18.81 8.18
CA LEU A 94 -9.50 19.69 7.70
C LEU A 94 -10.58 18.90 6.94
N LEU A 95 -10.18 17.95 6.09
CA LEU A 95 -11.11 17.09 5.36
C LEU A 95 -11.94 16.20 6.29
N LEU A 96 -11.33 15.65 7.36
CA LEU A 96 -12.05 14.96 8.42
C LEU A 96 -13.07 15.86 9.13
N GLU A 97 -12.70 17.12 9.41
CA GLU A 97 -13.60 18.08 10.04
C GLU A 97 -14.82 18.38 9.15
N ILE A 98 -14.61 18.54 7.83
CA ILE A 98 -15.71 18.75 6.87
C ILE A 98 -16.63 17.52 6.85
N ALA A 99 -16.06 16.31 6.71
CA ALA A 99 -16.83 15.07 6.67
C ALA A 99 -17.65 14.86 7.96
N ALA A 100 -17.07 15.16 9.12
CA ALA A 100 -17.75 15.04 10.41
C ALA A 100 -18.91 16.04 10.58
N LYS A 101 -18.79 17.26 10.03
CA LYS A 101 -19.85 18.28 10.05
C LYS A 101 -20.95 18.01 9.03
N HIS A 102 -20.62 17.31 7.94
CA HIS A 102 -21.52 17.07 6.81
C HIS A 102 -21.62 15.58 6.44
N PRO A 103 -21.94 14.67 7.38
CA PRO A 103 -21.81 13.22 7.18
C PRO A 103 -22.77 12.63 6.14
N LYS A 104 -23.82 13.36 5.77
CA LYS A 104 -24.81 12.97 4.74
C LYS A 104 -24.54 13.61 3.38
N ASP A 105 -23.60 14.55 3.31
CA ASP A 105 -23.23 15.19 2.05
C ASP A 105 -22.38 14.22 1.23
N PRO A 106 -22.65 14.02 -0.07
CA PRO A 106 -21.84 13.15 -0.92
C PRO A 106 -20.33 13.45 -0.87
N VAL A 107 -19.94 14.72 -0.64
CA VAL A 107 -18.53 15.11 -0.56
C VAL A 107 -17.79 14.52 0.65
N ALA A 108 -18.51 14.10 1.70
CA ALA A 108 -17.89 13.50 2.87
C ALA A 108 -17.12 12.23 2.50
N PHE A 109 -17.63 11.43 1.55
CA PHE A 109 -16.93 10.26 1.03
C PHE A 109 -15.58 10.65 0.40
N ASP A 110 -15.57 11.68 -0.46
CA ASP A 110 -14.35 12.13 -1.14
C ASP A 110 -13.31 12.66 -0.16
N ALA A 111 -13.74 13.42 0.84
CA ALA A 111 -12.86 13.95 1.88
C ALA A 111 -12.18 12.84 2.69
N LEU A 112 -12.96 11.83 3.10
CA LEU A 112 -12.45 10.68 3.86
C LEU A 112 -11.55 9.80 2.98
N LEU A 113 -11.97 9.50 1.74
CA LEU A 113 -11.18 8.66 0.85
C LEU A 113 -9.83 9.29 0.55
N TRP A 114 -9.79 10.61 0.34
CA TRP A 114 -8.54 11.34 0.17
C TRP A 114 -7.61 11.17 1.38
N ALA A 115 -8.14 11.27 2.61
CA ALA A 115 -7.37 11.10 3.82
C ALA A 115 -6.78 9.69 3.94
N VAL A 116 -7.53 8.63 3.58
CA VAL A 116 -6.98 7.26 3.54
C VAL A 116 -5.89 7.11 2.49
N GLN A 117 -6.04 7.73 1.32
CA GLN A 117 -5.10 7.57 0.22
C GLN A 117 -3.82 8.40 0.38
N LYS A 118 -3.85 9.50 1.15
CA LYS A 118 -2.77 10.49 1.18
C LYS A 118 -2.17 10.69 2.56
N ALA A 119 -2.93 10.59 3.65
CA ALA A 119 -2.40 10.81 4.98
C ALA A 119 -1.48 9.64 5.39
N PRO A 120 -0.44 9.90 6.21
CA PRO A 120 0.36 8.79 6.74
C PRO A 120 -0.50 7.90 7.63
N ALA A 121 -0.16 6.60 7.65
CA ALA A 121 -0.71 5.59 8.56
C ALA A 121 0.35 5.20 9.61
N PRO A 122 0.74 6.10 10.52
CA PRO A 122 1.79 5.82 11.50
C PRO A 122 1.37 4.66 12.42
N PRO A 123 2.21 3.63 12.60
CA PRO A 123 1.93 2.57 13.55
C PRO A 123 1.65 3.13 14.95
N ASN A 124 0.69 2.55 15.66
CA ASN A 124 0.32 2.91 17.04
C ASN A 124 -0.24 4.33 17.26
N LYS A 125 -0.71 5.01 16.20
CA LYS A 125 -1.43 6.29 16.32
C LYS A 125 -2.83 6.18 15.73
N ALA A 126 -3.70 5.47 16.43
CA ALA A 126 -5.08 5.20 15.99
C ALA A 126 -5.93 6.47 15.78
N ASP A 127 -5.51 7.62 16.32
CA ASP A 127 -6.17 8.90 16.15
C ASP A 127 -5.70 9.69 14.91
N ALA A 128 -4.71 9.17 14.17
CA ALA A 128 -4.20 9.77 12.94
C ALA A 128 -5.30 9.84 11.86
N PRO A 129 -5.21 10.82 10.93
CA PRO A 129 -6.29 11.05 9.98
C PRO A 129 -6.67 9.83 9.14
N PHE A 130 -5.68 9.03 8.74
CA PHE A 130 -5.87 7.78 8.01
C PHE A 130 -6.86 6.84 8.71
N PHE A 131 -6.60 6.47 9.97
CA PHE A 131 -7.41 5.48 10.69
C PHE A 131 -8.82 5.99 10.94
N LYS A 132 -8.97 7.27 11.32
CA LYS A 132 -10.30 7.89 11.49
C LYS A 132 -11.11 7.89 10.18
N ALA A 133 -10.46 8.21 9.06
CA ALA A 133 -11.11 8.23 7.77
C ALA A 133 -11.53 6.83 7.31
N ARG A 134 -10.62 5.86 7.42
CA ARG A 134 -10.87 4.45 7.13
C ARG A 134 -12.04 3.91 7.94
N ASP A 135 -11.99 4.05 9.26
CA ASP A 135 -13.02 3.50 10.15
C ASP A 135 -14.39 4.15 9.90
N THR A 136 -14.40 5.44 9.57
CA THR A 136 -15.64 6.16 9.19
C THR A 136 -16.18 5.67 7.85
N LEU A 137 -15.33 5.47 6.83
CA LEU A 137 -15.78 4.92 5.54
C LEU A 137 -16.30 3.49 5.67
N MET A 138 -15.61 2.63 6.41
CA MET A 138 -16.03 1.25 6.64
C MET A 138 -17.38 1.19 7.37
N ARG A 139 -17.61 2.07 8.35
CA ARG A 139 -18.84 2.09 9.13
C ARG A 139 -20.02 2.73 8.39
N ASP A 140 -19.81 3.93 7.82
CA ASP A 140 -20.91 4.79 7.37
C ASP A 140 -21.10 4.73 5.84
N PHE A 141 -20.09 4.30 5.08
CA PHE A 141 -20.09 4.32 3.62
C PHE A 141 -19.92 2.94 2.97
N ALA A 142 -20.12 1.85 3.74
CA ALA A 142 -19.96 0.47 3.27
C ALA A 142 -20.77 0.12 1.99
N ARG A 143 -21.89 0.82 1.75
CA ARG A 143 -22.78 0.63 0.59
C ARG A 143 -22.56 1.66 -0.52
N HIS A 144 -21.56 2.54 -0.38
CA HIS A 144 -21.29 3.57 -1.37
C HIS A 144 -20.76 2.93 -2.67
N PRO A 145 -21.23 3.32 -3.87
CA PRO A 145 -20.80 2.69 -5.13
C PRO A 145 -19.29 2.72 -5.36
N ARG A 146 -18.59 3.73 -4.83
CA ARG A 146 -17.14 3.88 -4.92
C ARG A 146 -16.35 3.22 -3.79
N ILE A 147 -16.97 2.43 -2.92
CA ILE A 147 -16.30 1.81 -1.76
C ILE A 147 -15.15 0.86 -2.15
N GLY A 148 -15.14 0.37 -3.40
CA GLY A 148 -14.01 -0.37 -3.97
C GLY A 148 -12.68 0.40 -3.94
N GLU A 149 -12.71 1.73 -4.04
CA GLU A 149 -11.50 2.57 -3.97
C GLU A 149 -10.87 2.54 -2.58
N LEU A 150 -11.70 2.48 -1.52
CA LEU A 150 -11.22 2.23 -0.17
C LEU A 150 -10.61 0.83 -0.08
N CYS A 151 -11.30 -0.20 -0.59
CA CYS A 151 -10.79 -1.57 -0.52
C CYS A 151 -9.39 -1.68 -1.15
N ARG A 152 -9.15 -1.01 -2.28
CA ARG A 152 -7.83 -0.92 -2.89
C ARG A 152 -6.80 -0.20 -2.02
N ALA A 153 -7.18 0.89 -1.37
CA ALA A 153 -6.29 1.60 -0.44
C ALA A 153 -5.91 0.72 0.77
N LEU A 154 -6.77 -0.21 1.17
CA LEU A 154 -6.54 -1.16 2.25
C LEU A 154 -5.76 -2.41 1.83
N SER A 155 -5.29 -2.51 0.59
CA SER A 155 -4.63 -3.73 0.09
C SER A 155 -3.31 -4.10 0.80
N TYR A 156 -2.75 -3.20 1.62
CA TYR A 156 -1.55 -3.41 2.44
C TYR A 156 -1.83 -3.34 3.96
N GLU A 157 -3.10 -3.38 4.35
CA GLU A 157 -3.52 -3.41 5.76
C GLU A 157 -3.72 -4.85 6.24
N GLU A 158 -2.82 -5.78 5.88
CA GLU A 158 -2.97 -7.21 6.20
C GLU A 158 -3.03 -7.54 7.69
N HIS A 159 -2.60 -6.62 8.54
CA HIS A 159 -2.61 -6.77 10.00
C HIS A 159 -3.94 -6.35 10.63
N ASP A 160 -4.79 -5.63 9.89
CA ASP A 160 -6.11 -5.19 10.35
C ASP A 160 -7.18 -6.22 9.95
N LEU A 161 -7.43 -7.17 10.85
CA LEU A 161 -8.42 -8.23 10.61
C LEU A 161 -9.84 -7.69 10.29
N PRO A 162 -10.35 -6.63 10.97
CA PRO A 162 -11.57 -5.96 10.55
C PRO A 162 -11.55 -5.44 9.11
N ALA A 163 -10.44 -4.85 8.63
CA ALA A 163 -10.31 -4.40 7.24
C ALA A 163 -10.40 -5.57 6.25
N ILE A 164 -9.76 -6.72 6.54
CA ILE A 164 -9.87 -7.92 5.70
C ILE A 164 -11.32 -8.40 5.63
N ALA A 165 -11.99 -8.51 6.77
CA ALA A 165 -13.39 -8.94 6.83
C ALA A 165 -14.31 -7.99 6.04
N PHE A 166 -14.07 -6.68 6.13
CA PHE A 166 -14.79 -5.67 5.37
C PHE A 166 -14.56 -5.81 3.87
N VAL A 167 -13.31 -5.91 3.41
CA VAL A 167 -12.98 -6.07 1.99
C VAL A 167 -13.62 -7.34 1.41
N ARG A 168 -13.62 -8.43 2.19
CA ARG A 168 -14.34 -9.66 1.83
C ARG A 168 -15.83 -9.45 1.68
N ASP A 169 -16.47 -8.80 2.65
CA ASP A 169 -17.92 -8.54 2.61
C ASP A 169 -18.30 -7.68 1.39
N VAL A 170 -17.47 -6.67 1.05
CA VAL A 170 -17.67 -5.86 -0.16
C VAL A 170 -17.56 -6.72 -1.41
N TYR A 171 -16.53 -7.55 -1.54
CA TYR A 171 -16.37 -8.44 -2.69
C TYR A 171 -17.57 -9.39 -2.87
N GLU A 172 -18.02 -10.01 -1.78
CA GLU A 172 -19.05 -11.05 -1.81
C GLU A 172 -20.47 -10.50 -1.97
N LYS A 173 -20.77 -9.33 -1.39
CA LYS A 173 -22.17 -8.90 -1.14
C LYS A 173 -22.51 -7.48 -1.58
N HIS A 174 -21.54 -6.70 -2.06
CA HIS A 174 -21.82 -5.32 -2.46
C HIS A 174 -22.66 -5.29 -3.76
N PRO A 175 -23.71 -4.46 -3.85
CA PRO A 175 -24.58 -4.42 -5.03
C PRO A 175 -23.88 -3.88 -6.28
N ASP A 176 -22.91 -2.98 -6.09
CA ASP A 176 -22.14 -2.39 -7.20
C ASP A 176 -21.02 -3.33 -7.69
N ALA A 177 -20.96 -3.56 -9.00
CA ALA A 177 -19.98 -4.43 -9.64
C ALA A 177 -18.54 -3.88 -9.58
N ALA A 178 -18.36 -2.56 -9.72
CA ALA A 178 -17.05 -1.95 -9.65
C ALA A 178 -16.47 -2.04 -8.23
N ALA A 179 -17.31 -1.83 -7.21
CA ALA A 179 -16.93 -2.06 -5.81
C ALA A 179 -16.50 -3.51 -5.57
N ARG A 180 -17.30 -4.49 -6.03
CA ARG A 180 -16.94 -5.91 -5.91
C ARG A 180 -15.62 -6.23 -6.60
N ALA A 181 -15.44 -5.79 -7.85
CA ALA A 181 -14.26 -6.11 -8.64
C ALA A 181 -12.97 -5.54 -8.01
N GLN A 182 -13.01 -4.27 -7.57
CA GLN A 182 -11.89 -3.64 -6.88
C GLN A 182 -11.60 -4.28 -5.51
N ALA A 183 -12.64 -4.66 -4.76
CA ALA A 183 -12.51 -5.38 -3.50
C ALA A 183 -11.92 -6.77 -3.68
N GLY A 184 -12.27 -7.49 -4.74
CA GLY A 184 -11.71 -8.80 -5.04
C GLY A 184 -10.19 -8.76 -5.26
N LEU A 185 -9.68 -7.79 -6.03
CA LEU A 185 -8.23 -7.62 -6.19
C LEU A 185 -7.54 -7.27 -4.86
N ALA A 186 -8.16 -6.41 -4.05
CA ALA A 186 -7.62 -6.09 -2.73
C ALA A 186 -7.61 -7.31 -1.80
N LEU A 187 -8.69 -8.11 -1.82
CA LEU A 187 -8.82 -9.34 -1.03
C LEU A 187 -7.75 -10.36 -1.42
N ALA A 188 -7.57 -10.59 -2.72
CA ALA A 188 -6.53 -11.50 -3.22
C ALA A 188 -5.14 -11.10 -2.71
N ASN A 189 -4.80 -9.79 -2.71
CA ASN A 189 -3.53 -9.33 -2.16
C ASN A 189 -3.44 -9.53 -0.65
N LEU A 190 -4.47 -9.15 0.10
CA LEU A 190 -4.51 -9.28 1.56
C LEU A 190 -4.38 -10.74 2.02
N VAL A 191 -5.14 -11.65 1.40
CA VAL A 191 -5.11 -13.08 1.73
C VAL A 191 -3.77 -13.69 1.33
N ARG A 192 -3.20 -13.34 0.17
CA ARG A 192 -1.87 -13.81 -0.25
C ARG A 192 -0.77 -13.39 0.73
N ARG A 193 -0.79 -12.13 1.17
CA ARG A 193 0.19 -11.59 2.15
C ARG A 193 0.04 -12.31 3.50
N ASN A 194 -1.19 -12.54 3.94
CA ASN A 194 -1.44 -13.32 5.15
C ASN A 194 -1.05 -14.79 5.04
N ALA A 195 -1.25 -15.44 3.87
CA ALA A 195 -0.81 -16.81 3.64
C ALA A 195 0.73 -16.93 3.76
N ALA A 196 1.46 -15.98 3.18
CA ALA A 196 2.91 -15.91 3.29
C ALA A 196 3.36 -15.65 4.74
N ALA A 197 2.70 -14.71 5.44
CA ALA A 197 2.99 -14.41 6.84
C ALA A 197 2.69 -15.62 7.76
N ALA A 198 1.57 -16.31 7.56
CA ALA A 198 1.21 -17.51 8.31
C ALA A 198 2.23 -18.62 8.09
N ALA A 199 2.62 -18.88 6.83
CA ALA A 199 3.65 -19.86 6.52
C ALA A 199 5.02 -19.51 7.12
N ALA A 200 5.34 -18.23 7.32
CA ALA A 200 6.56 -17.78 7.98
C ALA A 200 6.47 -17.93 9.51
N VAL A 201 5.38 -17.46 10.13
CA VAL A 201 5.13 -17.56 11.57
C VAL A 201 5.13 -19.02 12.02
N GLN A 202 4.43 -19.90 11.30
CA GLN A 202 4.31 -21.33 11.64
C GLN A 202 5.64 -22.11 11.59
N LYS A 203 6.69 -21.57 10.97
CA LYS A 203 8.04 -22.19 10.90
C LYS A 203 8.96 -21.83 12.06
N THR A 204 8.56 -20.92 12.93
CA THR A 204 9.36 -20.48 14.09
C THR A 204 8.52 -20.60 15.36
N ASP A 205 9.16 -20.69 16.52
CA ASP A 205 8.50 -20.57 17.83
C ASP A 205 8.58 -19.15 18.41
N ASN A 206 9.22 -18.20 17.69
CA ASN A 206 9.42 -16.84 18.17
C ASN A 206 8.26 -15.91 17.78
N ASP A 207 7.15 -16.00 18.52
CA ASP A 207 6.00 -15.11 18.35
C ASP A 207 6.32 -13.64 18.65
N SER A 208 7.29 -13.38 19.53
CA SER A 208 7.59 -12.01 20.01
C SER A 208 8.02 -11.06 18.89
N ALA A 209 8.69 -11.59 17.85
CA ALA A 209 9.11 -10.82 16.67
C ALA A 209 7.91 -10.26 15.88
N TRP A 210 6.77 -10.94 15.92
CA TRP A 210 5.54 -10.56 15.21
C TRP A 210 4.54 -9.85 16.12
N ALA A 211 4.43 -10.29 17.38
CA ALA A 211 3.50 -9.71 18.34
C ALA A 211 3.85 -8.25 18.69
N LYS A 212 5.13 -7.88 18.72
CA LYS A 212 5.56 -6.50 19.04
C LYS A 212 5.08 -5.46 18.02
N PRO A 213 5.28 -5.63 16.70
CA PRO A 213 4.78 -4.68 15.70
C PRO A 213 3.29 -4.82 15.36
N TYR A 214 2.71 -6.02 15.44
CA TYR A 214 1.37 -6.30 14.89
C TYR A 214 0.31 -6.74 15.92
N GLY A 215 0.72 -6.99 17.16
CA GLY A 215 -0.15 -7.42 18.25
C GLY A 215 -0.41 -8.93 18.28
N GLN A 216 -0.70 -9.44 19.48
CA GLN A 216 -0.88 -10.88 19.71
C GLN A 216 -2.06 -11.47 18.93
N LYS A 217 -3.17 -10.74 18.80
CA LYS A 217 -4.36 -11.20 18.05
C LYS A 217 -4.04 -11.56 16.61
N TYR A 218 -3.14 -10.81 15.97
CA TYR A 218 -2.73 -11.10 14.60
C TYR A 218 -1.83 -12.34 14.54
N VAL A 219 -0.93 -12.51 15.51
CA VAL A 219 -0.11 -13.74 15.63
C VAL A 219 -1.00 -14.97 15.83
N ASP A 220 -1.98 -14.89 16.73
CA ASP A 220 -2.93 -15.99 16.98
C ASP A 220 -3.69 -16.36 15.70
N TYR A 221 -4.14 -15.36 14.93
CA TYR A 221 -4.74 -15.56 13.61
C TYR A 221 -3.79 -16.31 12.68
N LEU A 222 -2.55 -15.85 12.50
CA LEU A 222 -1.56 -16.48 11.62
C LEU A 222 -1.19 -17.91 12.04
N ARG A 223 -1.12 -18.18 13.35
CA ARG A 223 -0.88 -19.53 13.90
C ARG A 223 -2.02 -20.49 13.58
N SER A 224 -3.25 -20.01 13.60
CA SER A 224 -4.45 -20.81 13.31
C SER A 224 -4.77 -20.93 11.82
N ALA A 225 -4.15 -20.11 10.97
CA ALA A 225 -4.44 -20.05 9.55
C ALA A 225 -3.96 -21.30 8.79
N ASP A 226 -4.59 -21.60 7.66
CA ASP A 226 -4.15 -22.61 6.70
C ASP A 226 -3.61 -21.90 5.43
N PRO A 227 -2.29 -21.73 5.30
CA PRO A 227 -1.70 -21.07 4.13
C PRO A 227 -2.04 -21.74 2.79
N VAL A 228 -2.27 -23.06 2.78
CA VAL A 228 -2.63 -23.79 1.56
C VAL A 228 -4.06 -23.46 1.15
N ALA A 229 -5.00 -23.48 2.10
CA ALA A 229 -6.38 -23.08 1.83
C ALA A 229 -6.47 -21.60 1.42
N MET A 230 -5.72 -20.71 2.07
CA MET A 230 -5.68 -19.29 1.72
C MET A 230 -5.15 -19.06 0.30
N ASN A 231 -4.08 -19.75 -0.12
CA ASN A 231 -3.59 -19.63 -1.50
C ASN A 231 -4.59 -20.15 -2.53
N LYS A 232 -5.34 -21.22 -2.22
CA LYS A 232 -6.45 -21.68 -3.08
C LYS A 232 -7.57 -20.64 -3.18
N GLU A 233 -7.85 -19.96 -2.07
CA GLU A 233 -8.84 -18.88 -2.06
C GLU A 233 -8.38 -17.71 -2.95
N VAL A 234 -7.11 -17.30 -2.86
CA VAL A 234 -6.52 -16.27 -3.72
C VAL A 234 -6.70 -16.65 -5.20
N GLU A 235 -6.35 -17.89 -5.57
CA GLU A 235 -6.52 -18.38 -6.93
C GLU A 235 -7.98 -18.31 -7.39
N ALA A 236 -8.91 -18.80 -6.57
CA ALA A 236 -10.34 -18.79 -6.90
C ALA A 236 -10.91 -17.37 -7.06
N VAL A 237 -10.51 -16.43 -6.20
CA VAL A 237 -10.91 -15.02 -6.31
C VAL A 237 -10.41 -14.43 -7.62
N LEU A 238 -9.14 -14.64 -7.97
CA LEU A 238 -8.56 -14.11 -9.20
C LEU A 238 -9.17 -14.76 -10.46
N GLU A 239 -9.39 -16.07 -10.45
CA GLU A 239 -10.08 -16.77 -11.55
C GLU A 239 -11.49 -16.23 -11.77
N HIS A 240 -12.24 -15.99 -10.69
CA HIS A 240 -13.57 -15.39 -10.79
C HIS A 240 -13.50 -13.97 -11.40
N LEU A 241 -12.55 -13.15 -10.94
CA LEU A 241 -12.38 -11.78 -11.47
C LEU A 241 -11.99 -11.76 -12.96
N ALA A 242 -11.15 -12.70 -13.40
CA ALA A 242 -10.73 -12.80 -14.79
C ALA A 242 -11.84 -13.38 -15.70
N ALA A 243 -12.59 -14.37 -15.22
CA ALA A 243 -13.60 -15.07 -16.01
C ALA A 243 -14.95 -14.33 -16.09
N ASP A 244 -15.31 -13.54 -15.07
CA ASP A 244 -16.55 -12.77 -15.06
C ASP A 244 -16.48 -11.61 -16.07
N LYS A 245 -17.36 -11.66 -17.07
CA LYS A 245 -17.38 -10.71 -18.20
C LYS A 245 -17.71 -9.27 -17.80
N GLU A 246 -18.41 -9.07 -16.68
CA GLU A 246 -18.73 -7.75 -16.15
C GLU A 246 -17.59 -7.24 -15.27
N LEU A 247 -17.12 -8.06 -14.32
CA LEU A 247 -16.07 -7.66 -13.39
C LEU A 247 -14.74 -7.42 -14.10
N ALA A 248 -14.36 -8.29 -15.05
CA ALA A 248 -13.08 -8.21 -15.76
C ALA A 248 -12.89 -6.88 -16.52
N LYS A 249 -13.98 -6.28 -17.00
CA LYS A 249 -13.96 -5.02 -17.78
C LYS A 249 -13.91 -3.76 -16.93
N ILE A 250 -14.16 -3.87 -15.62
CA ILE A 250 -14.07 -2.72 -14.72
C ILE A 250 -12.65 -2.18 -14.77
N THR A 251 -12.54 -0.86 -14.87
CA THR A 251 -11.25 -0.17 -14.86
C THR A 251 -10.96 0.43 -13.49
N TYR A 252 -9.68 0.58 -13.19
CA TYR A 252 -9.20 1.30 -12.02
C TYR A 252 -7.87 1.99 -12.32
N GLU A 253 -7.58 3.03 -11.54
CA GLU A 253 -6.34 3.79 -11.66
C GLU A 253 -5.21 3.17 -10.81
N ARG A 254 -4.05 2.99 -11.43
CA ARG A 254 -2.80 2.54 -10.79
C ARG A 254 -1.66 3.49 -11.19
N GLY A 255 -1.45 4.53 -10.38
CA GLY A 255 -0.49 5.58 -10.71
C GLY A 255 -1.00 6.42 -11.88
N ASP A 256 -0.21 6.50 -12.95
CA ASP A 256 -0.54 7.19 -14.21
C ASP A 256 -1.21 6.28 -15.24
N LYS A 257 -1.52 5.02 -14.88
CA LYS A 257 -2.08 4.03 -15.79
C LYS A 257 -3.47 3.58 -15.33
N THR A 258 -4.41 3.56 -16.26
CA THR A 258 -5.66 2.82 -16.11
C THR A 258 -5.42 1.34 -16.45
N ARG A 259 -5.91 0.42 -15.63
CA ARG A 259 -5.90 -1.03 -15.91
C ARG A 259 -7.31 -1.61 -15.80
N THR A 260 -7.55 -2.72 -16.48
CA THR A 260 -8.76 -3.53 -16.26
C THR A 260 -8.54 -4.50 -15.09
N ILE A 261 -9.61 -4.89 -14.43
CA ILE A 261 -9.57 -5.91 -13.36
C ILE A 261 -9.14 -7.27 -13.93
N GLY A 262 -9.60 -7.63 -15.13
CA GLY A 262 -9.24 -8.88 -15.80
C GLY A 262 -7.74 -8.98 -16.06
N ASP A 263 -7.14 -7.95 -16.67
CA ASP A 263 -5.68 -7.94 -16.94
C ASP A 263 -4.86 -7.97 -15.64
N ALA A 264 -5.37 -7.33 -14.58
CA ALA A 264 -4.72 -7.39 -13.27
C ALA A 264 -4.82 -8.79 -12.66
N ALA A 265 -6.00 -9.43 -12.73
CA ALA A 265 -6.21 -10.76 -12.20
C ALA A 265 -5.38 -11.82 -12.95
N ASP A 266 -5.33 -11.75 -14.28
CA ASP A 266 -4.50 -12.64 -15.11
C ASP A 266 -3.01 -12.50 -14.79
N ALA A 267 -2.54 -11.27 -14.57
CA ALA A 267 -1.15 -11.03 -14.17
C ALA A 267 -0.85 -11.67 -12.79
N GLU A 268 -1.70 -11.47 -11.79
CA GLU A 268 -1.53 -12.05 -10.46
C GLU A 268 -1.64 -13.59 -10.49
N LEU A 269 -2.54 -14.16 -11.32
CA LEU A 269 -2.63 -15.61 -11.55
C LEU A 269 -1.34 -16.15 -12.18
N PHE A 270 -0.77 -15.43 -13.14
CA PHE A 270 0.51 -15.80 -13.73
C PHE A 270 1.62 -15.84 -12.67
N GLU A 271 1.72 -14.82 -11.81
CA GLU A 271 2.69 -14.81 -10.71
C GLU A 271 2.47 -15.99 -9.73
N LEU A 272 1.22 -16.25 -9.34
CA LEU A 272 0.87 -17.33 -8.43
C LEU A 272 1.23 -18.72 -8.98
N ARG A 273 1.06 -18.93 -10.29
CA ARG A 273 1.28 -20.24 -10.93
C ARG A 273 2.72 -20.48 -11.37
N ASN A 274 3.43 -19.42 -11.75
CA ASN A 274 4.71 -19.52 -12.44
C ASN A 274 5.89 -18.90 -11.68
N LEU A 275 5.68 -17.93 -10.78
CA LEU A 275 6.74 -17.16 -10.13
C LEU A 275 6.88 -17.46 -8.62
N GLN A 276 6.66 -18.71 -8.22
CA GLN A 276 6.77 -19.16 -6.83
C GLN A 276 8.08 -19.91 -6.57
N PRO A 277 8.58 -19.96 -5.32
CA PRO A 277 9.73 -20.79 -4.97
C PRO A 277 9.58 -22.23 -5.47
N GLY A 278 10.62 -22.74 -6.13
CA GLY A 278 10.65 -24.08 -6.74
C GLY A 278 10.14 -24.14 -8.18
N LYS A 279 9.56 -23.06 -8.73
CA LYS A 279 9.28 -22.95 -10.16
C LYS A 279 10.53 -22.55 -10.95
N PRO A 280 10.66 -22.94 -12.22
CA PRO A 280 11.71 -22.42 -13.09
C PRO A 280 11.61 -20.89 -13.19
N ALA A 281 12.70 -20.17 -12.91
CA ALA A 281 12.75 -18.74 -13.18
C ALA A 281 12.56 -18.48 -14.68
N PRO A 282 11.75 -17.48 -15.08
CA PRO A 282 11.60 -17.11 -16.49
C PRO A 282 12.95 -16.75 -17.10
N GLU A 283 13.11 -17.03 -18.40
CA GLU A 283 14.30 -16.60 -19.11
C GLU A 283 14.37 -15.07 -19.14
N ILE A 284 15.56 -14.54 -18.90
CA ILE A 284 15.86 -13.11 -19.01
C ILE A 284 16.97 -12.99 -20.03
N THR A 285 16.73 -12.20 -21.06
CA THR A 285 17.73 -11.87 -22.07
C THR A 285 17.92 -10.37 -22.11
N GLY A 286 19.15 -9.91 -22.15
CA GLY A 286 19.46 -8.49 -22.24
C GLY A 286 20.91 -8.24 -22.56
N GLU A 287 21.29 -6.97 -22.56
CA GLU A 287 22.66 -6.52 -22.63
C GLU A 287 23.05 -5.96 -21.26
N ASP A 288 24.28 -6.24 -20.81
CA ASP A 288 24.84 -5.59 -19.63
C ASP A 288 25.31 -4.16 -19.93
N ILE A 289 25.87 -3.48 -18.93
CA ILE A 289 26.34 -2.09 -19.05
C ILE A 289 27.48 -1.90 -20.05
N ASP A 290 28.17 -2.98 -20.42
CA ASP A 290 29.25 -2.98 -21.42
C ASP A 290 28.73 -3.38 -22.83
N GLY A 291 27.41 -3.54 -22.98
CA GLY A 291 26.76 -3.94 -24.24
C GLY A 291 26.91 -5.43 -24.53
N LYS A 292 27.31 -6.26 -23.56
CA LYS A 292 27.46 -7.69 -23.76
C LYS A 292 26.12 -8.38 -23.53
N ALA A 293 25.67 -9.12 -24.54
CA ALA A 293 24.48 -9.95 -24.42
C ALA A 293 24.66 -11.03 -23.33
N PHE A 294 23.64 -11.21 -22.50
CA PHE A 294 23.56 -12.28 -21.52
C PHE A 294 22.17 -12.92 -21.51
N LYS A 295 22.11 -14.17 -21.05
CA LYS A 295 20.87 -14.88 -20.71
C LYS A 295 20.95 -15.38 -19.28
N LEU A 296 19.82 -15.47 -18.58
CA LEU A 296 19.79 -16.05 -17.24
C LEU A 296 20.26 -17.52 -17.27
N SER A 297 19.91 -18.25 -18.34
CA SER A 297 20.35 -19.63 -18.52
C SER A 297 21.87 -19.82 -18.69
N ASP A 298 22.63 -18.77 -19.02
CA ASP A 298 24.11 -18.82 -19.08
C ASP A 298 24.74 -19.08 -17.70
N TYR A 299 23.99 -18.85 -16.62
CA TYR A 299 24.42 -19.02 -15.24
C TYR A 299 23.98 -20.35 -14.62
N ARG A 300 23.49 -21.32 -15.42
CA ARG A 300 23.12 -22.65 -14.92
C ARG A 300 24.27 -23.30 -14.13
N GLY A 301 23.92 -23.91 -13.00
CA GLY A 301 24.88 -24.49 -12.06
C GLY A 301 25.45 -23.51 -11.03
N LYS A 302 25.09 -22.23 -11.10
CA LYS A 302 25.42 -21.21 -10.08
C LYS A 302 24.19 -20.80 -9.29
N VAL A 303 24.41 -20.32 -8.06
CA VAL A 303 23.41 -19.54 -7.33
C VAL A 303 23.47 -18.12 -7.87
N VAL A 304 22.32 -17.60 -8.32
CA VAL A 304 22.20 -16.27 -8.93
C VAL A 304 21.28 -15.43 -8.06
N LEU A 305 21.75 -14.23 -7.68
CA LEU A 305 20.92 -13.18 -7.11
C LEU A 305 20.53 -12.23 -8.24
N LEU A 306 19.22 -12.05 -8.44
CA LEU A 306 18.67 -11.04 -9.34
C LEU A 306 18.17 -9.87 -8.50
N ASP A 307 18.70 -8.68 -8.76
CA ASP A 307 18.33 -7.44 -8.09
C ASP A 307 17.75 -6.46 -9.11
N PHE A 308 16.47 -6.14 -8.97
CA PHE A 308 15.76 -5.20 -9.83
C PHE A 308 15.69 -3.84 -9.12
N TRP A 309 16.39 -2.85 -9.68
CA TRP A 309 16.45 -1.49 -9.14
C TRP A 309 16.30 -0.45 -10.26
N GLY A 310 16.12 0.82 -9.89
CA GLY A 310 16.10 1.94 -10.83
C GLY A 310 16.48 3.24 -10.12
N ASP A 311 16.91 4.24 -10.90
CA ASP A 311 17.11 5.62 -10.48
C ASP A 311 15.91 6.47 -10.93
N TRP A 312 15.26 7.17 -9.99
CA TRP A 312 14.03 7.93 -10.23
C TRP A 312 14.12 9.39 -9.73
#